data_AF-A0A8J4TBI9-F1
#
_entry.id   AF-A0A8J4TBI9-F1
#
_cell.length_a   1.000
_cell.length_b   1.000
_cell.length_c   1.000
_cell.angle_alpha   90.00
_cell.angle_beta   90.00
_cell.angle_gamma   90.00
#
_symmetry.space_group_name_H-M   'P 1'
#
loop_
_entity.id
_entity.type
_entity.pdbx_description
1 polymer ?
#
loop_
_entity_poly.entity_id
_entity_poly.type
_entity_poly.pdbx_seq_one_letter_code
_entity_poly.pdbx_strand_id
1 'polypeptide(L)'
;MDILKRSRFDKLVEKATNELLIEPDIESALVICDLVRGQEISAKNAVSSIKRRLQHDNPNVILHTLYVLESMMKNCGTSVHEEVATPDFMQALVSLTTKSHEVCMQVLACIQNWAFVFKDKPEFSAIQEAYDELKSEGHTFPPFSENDAMFSVVCAPNWKEESFCHRCKVPFTTFRRRHHCRNCGNSVCAECSSERLVLPKFGIEKEVRVCDHCFEQLTRNPSREKPSKEEKPNKEKKPQPNPDEQSAQAQRERERRERELETREAEELELALALSASEAESKERERRGTNLTSQKPIEVNTAYTGAHAERGPLQLLPVLDTTDMDPELARYLNRHYWENRANAVNQATSKANHEASHATPMPQPSAPIYSSPVPPRVQSPTKIGVNHTVNVASDAVVRSGNENNAHSAGLTLPGVPELTTSKQEEFLNALRASIEFFVNRLQSNSLRGRSIANDTTVQALFLTLHEMHPQLLQCKQGLEDRRG
;
A
#
# COMPACT_ATOMS: atom_id res chain seq x y z
N MET A 1 -39.32 5.64 9.40
CA MET A 1 -38.36 5.29 8.33
C MET A 1 -37.23 4.38 8.83
N ASP A 2 -36.92 4.40 10.13
CA ASP A 2 -35.78 3.64 10.67
C ASP A 2 -35.97 2.12 10.72
N ILE A 3 -37.22 1.63 10.84
CA ILE A 3 -37.51 0.18 10.90
C ILE A 3 -37.18 -0.51 9.56
N LEU A 4 -37.52 0.12 8.43
CA LEU A 4 -37.22 -0.42 7.09
C LEU A 4 -35.70 -0.44 6.83
N LYS A 5 -35.00 0.63 7.24
CA LYS A 5 -33.53 0.69 7.14
C LYS A 5 -32.87 -0.37 8.01
N ARG A 6 -33.36 -0.55 9.24
CA ARG A 6 -32.89 -1.60 10.15
C ARG A 6 -33.13 -2.99 9.58
N SER A 7 -34.31 -3.28 9.03
CA SER A 7 -34.60 -4.57 8.40
C SER A 7 -33.68 -4.83 7.19
N ARG A 8 -33.38 -3.81 6.38
CA ARG A 8 -32.42 -3.94 5.28
C ARG A 8 -31.01 -4.24 5.80
N PHE A 9 -30.59 -3.57 6.87
CA PHE A 9 -29.31 -3.81 7.52
C PHE A 9 -29.22 -5.23 8.08
N ASP A 10 -30.24 -5.69 8.81
CA ASP A 10 -30.28 -7.04 9.38
C ASP A 10 -30.18 -8.11 8.27
N LYS A 11 -30.86 -7.92 7.13
CA LYS A 11 -30.72 -8.81 5.96
C LYS A 11 -29.31 -8.82 5.37
N LEU A 12 -28.61 -7.69 5.38
CA LEU A 12 -27.22 -7.63 4.92
C LEU A 12 -26.30 -8.37 5.88
N VAL A 13 -26.51 -8.23 7.19
CA VAL A 13 -25.77 -9.00 8.21
C VAL A 13 -26.04 -10.50 8.06
N GLU A 14 -27.29 -10.91 7.87
CA GLU A 14 -27.66 -12.32 7.61
C GLU A 14 -26.98 -12.86 6.35
N LYS A 15 -26.94 -12.06 5.27
CA LYS A 15 -26.22 -12.42 4.04
C LYS A 15 -24.72 -12.60 4.30
N ALA A 16 -24.08 -11.66 4.99
CA ALA A 16 -22.65 -11.68 5.29
C ALA A 16 -22.25 -12.80 6.27
N THR A 17 -23.19 -13.28 7.08
CA THR A 17 -22.99 -14.29 8.14
C THR A 17 -23.70 -15.60 7.83
N ASN A 18 -23.94 -15.87 6.54
CA ASN A 18 -24.61 -17.08 6.11
C ASN A 18 -23.70 -18.30 6.34
N GLU A 19 -24.27 -19.37 6.89
CA GLU A 19 -23.56 -20.61 7.18
C GLU A 19 -23.03 -21.35 5.95
N LEU A 20 -23.60 -21.07 4.78
CA LEU A 20 -23.20 -21.66 3.50
C LEU A 20 -21.98 -20.97 2.87
N LEU A 21 -21.50 -19.86 3.46
CA LEU A 21 -20.32 -19.16 2.97
C LEU A 21 -19.06 -19.95 3.34
N ILE A 22 -18.31 -20.32 2.32
CA ILE A 22 -16.98 -20.94 2.46
C ILE A 22 -15.94 -19.89 2.86
N GLU A 23 -16.08 -18.68 2.31
CA GLU A 23 -15.19 -17.53 2.54
C GLU A 23 -15.97 -16.34 3.09
N PRO A 24 -15.33 -15.43 3.87
CA PRO A 24 -15.99 -14.24 4.38
C PRO A 24 -16.43 -13.31 3.24
N ASP A 25 -17.69 -12.85 3.27
CA ASP A 25 -18.24 -11.91 2.29
C ASP A 25 -17.73 -10.47 2.57
N ILE A 26 -16.56 -10.16 2.01
CA ILE A 26 -15.88 -8.87 2.17
C ILE A 26 -16.76 -7.73 1.63
N GLU A 27 -17.47 -7.94 0.52
CA GLU A 27 -18.30 -6.92 -0.10
C GLU A 27 -19.45 -6.50 0.83
N SER A 28 -20.18 -7.48 1.37
CA SER A 28 -21.25 -7.21 2.31
C SER A 28 -20.71 -6.60 3.62
N ALA A 29 -19.55 -7.05 4.11
CA ALA A 29 -18.89 -6.48 5.29
C ALA A 29 -18.52 -5.00 5.10
N LEU A 30 -17.99 -4.62 3.94
CA LEU A 30 -17.67 -3.23 3.60
C LEU A 30 -18.93 -2.37 3.47
N VAL A 31 -19.98 -2.90 2.82
CA VAL A 31 -21.28 -2.19 2.74
C VAL A 31 -21.87 -1.97 4.13
N ILE A 32 -21.78 -2.95 5.04
CA ILE A 32 -22.17 -2.80 6.45
C ILE A 32 -21.38 -1.67 7.11
N CYS A 33 -20.06 -1.63 6.92
CA CYS A 33 -19.21 -0.58 7.45
C CYS A 33 -19.60 0.80 6.91
N ASP A 34 -19.86 0.93 5.60
CA ASP A 34 -20.24 2.19 4.97
C ASP A 34 -21.59 2.71 5.46
N LEU A 35 -22.57 1.83 5.72
CA LEU A 35 -23.86 2.22 6.29
C LEU A 35 -23.72 2.78 7.71
N VAL A 36 -22.84 2.20 8.51
CA VAL A 36 -22.55 2.70 9.87
C VAL A 36 -21.76 4.00 9.80
N ARG A 37 -20.73 4.07 8.94
CA ARG A 37 -19.88 5.26 8.77
C ARG A 37 -20.64 6.46 8.21
N GLY A 38 -21.56 6.21 7.28
CA GLY A 38 -22.49 7.21 6.75
C GLY A 38 -23.59 7.63 7.73
N GLN A 39 -23.65 7.00 8.91
CA GLN A 39 -24.68 7.20 9.94
C GLN A 39 -26.10 6.95 9.42
N GLU A 40 -26.25 6.05 8.45
CA GLU A 40 -27.57 5.56 8.03
C GLU A 40 -28.16 4.61 9.08
N ILE A 41 -27.29 3.89 9.78
CA ILE A 41 -27.58 3.04 10.93
C ILE A 41 -26.71 3.50 12.10
N SER A 42 -27.30 3.70 13.28
CA SER A 42 -26.54 4.03 14.50
C SER A 42 -25.65 2.87 14.92
N ALA A 43 -24.41 3.14 15.37
CA ALA A 43 -23.47 2.14 15.85
C ALA A 43 -24.09 1.17 16.88
N LYS A 44 -24.83 1.69 17.86
CA LYS A 44 -25.57 0.89 18.86
C LYS A 44 -26.47 -0.19 18.26
N ASN A 45 -27.28 0.18 17.27
CA ASN A 45 -28.17 -0.78 16.59
C ASN A 45 -27.38 -1.80 15.76
N ALA A 46 -26.32 -1.37 15.09
CA ALA A 46 -25.46 -2.26 14.32
C ALA A 46 -24.76 -3.30 15.22
N VAL A 47 -24.09 -2.84 16.29
CA VAL A 47 -23.42 -3.71 17.27
C VAL A 47 -24.42 -4.62 17.98
N SER A 48 -25.64 -4.16 18.29
CA SER A 48 -26.69 -5.01 18.86
C SER A 48 -27.13 -6.13 17.91
N SER A 49 -27.24 -5.85 16.61
CA SER A 49 -27.56 -6.89 15.61
C SER A 49 -26.41 -7.90 15.45
N ILE A 50 -25.16 -7.44 15.49
CA ILE A 50 -23.96 -8.31 15.50
C ILE A 50 -23.93 -9.17 16.78
N LYS A 51 -24.17 -8.59 17.95
CA LYS A 51 -24.22 -9.31 19.24
C LYS A 51 -25.25 -10.43 19.21
N ARG A 52 -26.44 -10.16 18.67
CA ARG A 52 -27.49 -11.18 18.50
C ARG A 52 -27.02 -12.32 17.58
N ARG A 53 -26.25 -12.00 16.53
CA ARG A 53 -25.78 -13.00 15.58
C ARG A 53 -24.61 -13.85 16.10
N LEU A 54 -23.78 -13.28 16.97
CA LEU A 54 -22.74 -14.02 17.71
C LEU A 54 -23.30 -15.09 18.66
N GLN A 55 -24.54 -14.96 19.10
CA GLN A 55 -25.21 -15.95 19.97
C GLN A 55 -25.77 -17.16 19.21
N HIS A 56 -25.49 -17.30 17.91
CA HIS A 56 -25.96 -18.42 17.11
C HIS A 56 -25.23 -19.72 17.47
N ASP A 57 -25.86 -20.88 17.26
CA ASP A 57 -25.27 -22.17 17.61
C ASP A 57 -24.24 -22.66 16.58
N ASN A 58 -24.36 -22.23 15.31
CA ASN A 58 -23.44 -22.64 14.24
C ASN A 58 -22.09 -21.89 14.34
N PRO A 59 -20.94 -22.58 14.47
CA PRO A 59 -19.62 -21.96 14.58
C PRO A 59 -19.23 -21.13 13.36
N ASN A 60 -19.62 -21.52 12.14
CA ASN A 60 -19.31 -20.77 10.92
C ASN A 60 -20.00 -19.41 10.91
N VAL A 61 -21.25 -19.37 11.37
CA VAL A 61 -21.99 -18.11 11.52
C VAL A 61 -21.27 -17.19 12.52
N ILE A 62 -20.79 -17.74 13.64
CA ILE A 62 -20.04 -16.96 14.64
C ILE A 62 -18.75 -16.42 14.03
N LEU A 63 -17.97 -17.25 13.33
CA LEU A 63 -16.71 -16.85 12.69
C LEU A 63 -16.92 -15.73 11.66
N HIS A 64 -17.90 -15.87 10.76
CA HIS A 64 -18.22 -14.82 9.80
C HIS A 64 -18.72 -13.55 10.48
N THR A 65 -19.46 -13.68 11.59
CA THR A 65 -19.90 -12.53 12.39
C THR A 65 -18.73 -11.83 13.08
N LEU A 66 -17.74 -12.58 13.59
CA LEU A 66 -16.50 -12.04 14.16
C LEU A 66 -15.68 -11.29 13.11
N TYR A 67 -15.63 -11.80 11.86
CA TYR A 67 -14.98 -11.10 10.75
C TYR A 67 -15.66 -9.75 10.43
N VAL A 68 -16.99 -9.73 10.38
CA VAL A 68 -17.76 -8.48 10.20
C VAL A 68 -17.52 -7.53 11.36
N LEU A 69 -17.50 -8.03 12.60
CA LEU A 69 -17.20 -7.23 13.79
C LEU A 69 -15.80 -6.63 13.74
N GLU A 70 -14.78 -7.42 13.39
CA GLU A 70 -13.41 -6.96 13.23
C GLU A 70 -13.32 -5.87 12.15
N SER A 71 -13.99 -6.10 11.02
CA SER A 71 -14.09 -5.11 9.93
C SER A 71 -14.73 -3.82 10.44
N MET A 72 -15.81 -3.90 11.20
CA MET A 72 -16.47 -2.72 11.79
C MET A 72 -15.57 -1.99 12.80
N MET A 73 -14.85 -2.71 13.66
CA MET A 73 -13.88 -2.12 14.58
C MET A 73 -12.81 -1.35 13.81
N LYS A 74 -12.25 -1.93 12.73
CA LYS A 74 -11.21 -1.30 11.91
C LYS A 74 -11.69 -0.07 11.12
N ASN A 75 -12.95 -0.04 10.71
CA ASN A 75 -13.46 0.88 9.69
C ASN A 75 -14.48 1.94 10.18
N CYS A 76 -15.13 1.73 11.32
CA CYS A 76 -16.24 2.56 11.83
C CYS A 76 -15.86 3.45 13.03
N GLY A 77 -14.64 3.28 13.56
CA GLY A 77 -14.01 4.21 14.49
C GLY A 77 -14.69 4.27 15.87
N THR A 78 -14.50 5.38 16.58
CA THR A 78 -14.82 5.48 18.02
C THR A 78 -16.29 5.19 18.35
N SER A 79 -17.22 5.53 17.45
CA SER A 79 -18.65 5.23 17.64
C SER A 79 -18.96 3.74 17.81
N VAL A 80 -18.21 2.86 17.12
CA VAL A 80 -18.33 1.41 17.27
C VAL A 80 -17.45 0.93 18.41
N HIS A 81 -16.26 1.52 18.60
CA HIS A 81 -15.37 1.17 19.70
C HIS A 81 -16.05 1.34 21.06
N GLU A 82 -16.76 2.44 21.29
CA GLU A 82 -17.50 2.72 22.53
C GLU A 82 -18.59 1.67 22.82
N GLU A 83 -19.26 1.15 21.78
CA GLU A 83 -20.33 0.16 21.94
C GLU A 83 -19.77 -1.26 22.15
N VAL A 84 -18.65 -1.60 21.50
CA VAL A 84 -17.98 -2.91 21.61
C VAL A 84 -17.17 -3.01 22.90
N ALA A 85 -16.54 -1.93 23.35
CA ALA A 85 -15.73 -1.86 24.57
C ALA A 85 -16.57 -1.77 25.85
N THR A 86 -17.76 -2.39 25.86
CA THR A 86 -18.62 -2.45 27.04
C THR A 86 -18.42 -3.80 27.76
N PRO A 87 -18.44 -3.84 29.10
CA PRO A 87 -18.26 -5.10 29.84
C PRO A 87 -19.25 -6.20 29.42
N ASP A 88 -20.50 -5.83 29.16
CA ASP A 88 -21.56 -6.73 28.69
C ASP A 88 -21.28 -7.33 27.30
N PHE A 89 -20.63 -6.58 26.41
CA PHE A 89 -20.22 -7.11 25.10
C PHE A 89 -18.95 -7.96 25.21
N MET A 90 -17.97 -7.53 26.00
CA MET A 90 -16.73 -8.29 26.20
C MET A 90 -16.99 -9.63 26.88
N GLN A 91 -17.86 -9.69 27.90
CA GLN A 91 -18.25 -10.96 28.50
C GLN A 91 -18.96 -11.88 27.50
N ALA A 92 -19.76 -11.32 26.59
CA ALA A 92 -20.39 -12.10 25.53
C ALA A 92 -19.32 -12.71 24.61
N LEU A 93 -18.25 -11.99 24.26
CA LEU A 93 -17.13 -12.55 23.49
C LEU A 93 -16.36 -13.62 24.26
N VAL A 94 -16.01 -13.37 25.52
CA VAL A 94 -15.33 -14.35 26.38
C VAL A 94 -16.14 -15.65 26.44
N SER A 95 -17.47 -15.57 26.56
CA SER A 95 -18.34 -16.77 26.57
C SER A 95 -18.32 -17.60 25.27
N LEU A 96 -17.89 -17.03 24.13
CA LEU A 96 -17.79 -17.76 22.86
C LEU A 96 -16.54 -18.65 22.80
N THR A 97 -15.54 -18.40 23.65
CA THR A 97 -14.32 -19.21 23.69
C THR A 97 -14.58 -20.67 24.06
N THR A 98 -15.70 -20.96 24.70
CA THR A 98 -16.10 -22.33 25.08
C THR A 98 -16.86 -23.07 23.97
N LYS A 99 -17.12 -22.45 22.80
CA LYS A 99 -17.97 -23.02 21.74
C LYS A 99 -17.20 -23.96 20.79
N SER A 100 -16.15 -23.46 20.14
CA SER A 100 -15.28 -24.22 19.24
C SER A 100 -13.85 -23.71 19.33
N HIS A 101 -12.88 -24.55 18.97
CA HIS A 101 -11.46 -24.17 18.94
C HIS A 101 -11.19 -23.02 17.96
N GLU A 102 -11.77 -23.07 16.76
CA GLU A 102 -11.60 -22.03 15.73
C GLU A 102 -12.19 -20.69 16.20
N VAL A 103 -13.38 -20.73 16.81
CA VAL A 103 -14.03 -19.55 17.38
C VAL A 103 -13.20 -18.99 18.52
N CYS A 104 -12.68 -19.85 19.41
CA CYS A 104 -11.80 -19.46 20.50
C CYS A 104 -10.55 -18.73 19.97
N MET A 105 -9.83 -19.34 19.02
CA MET A 105 -8.65 -18.73 18.42
C MET A 105 -8.93 -17.36 17.79
N GLN A 106 -10.06 -17.22 17.09
CA GLN A 106 -10.44 -15.95 16.49
C GLN A 106 -10.79 -14.89 17.54
N VAL A 107 -11.53 -15.25 18.59
CA VAL A 107 -11.87 -14.34 19.69
C VAL A 107 -10.61 -13.89 20.43
N LEU A 108 -9.69 -14.82 20.73
CA LEU A 108 -8.39 -14.52 21.35
C LEU A 108 -7.58 -13.55 20.49
N ALA A 109 -7.54 -13.76 19.17
CA ALA A 109 -6.87 -12.86 18.22
C ALA A 109 -7.49 -11.46 18.24
N CYS A 110 -8.82 -11.36 18.15
CA CYS A 110 -9.53 -10.08 18.18
C CYS A 110 -9.25 -9.31 19.48
N ILE A 111 -9.41 -9.97 20.64
CA ILE A 111 -9.21 -9.33 21.95
C ILE A 111 -7.75 -8.91 22.13
N GLN A 112 -6.78 -9.75 21.75
CA GLN A 112 -5.36 -9.39 21.79
C GLN A 112 -5.05 -8.15 20.95
N ASN A 113 -5.56 -8.09 19.72
CA ASN A 113 -5.33 -6.96 18.82
C ASN A 113 -5.96 -5.68 19.37
N TRP A 114 -7.18 -5.76 19.90
CA TRP A 114 -7.86 -4.59 20.45
C TRP A 114 -7.22 -4.13 21.77
N ALA A 115 -6.81 -5.05 22.63
CA ALA A 115 -6.08 -4.72 23.85
C ALA A 115 -4.78 -3.96 23.52
N PHE A 116 -4.02 -4.41 22.52
CA PHE A 116 -2.82 -3.69 22.09
C PHE A 116 -3.10 -2.26 21.62
N VAL A 117 -4.15 -2.06 20.81
CA VAL A 117 -4.49 -0.74 20.27
C VAL A 117 -5.04 0.22 21.32
N PHE A 118 -5.86 -0.28 22.23
CA PHE A 118 -6.54 0.58 23.20
C PHE A 118 -5.81 0.66 24.55
N LYS A 119 -4.58 0.16 24.65
CA LYS A 119 -3.77 0.16 25.89
C LYS A 119 -3.61 1.52 26.57
N ASP A 120 -3.51 2.59 25.78
CA ASP A 120 -3.27 3.95 26.28
C ASP A 120 -4.57 4.72 26.58
N LYS A 121 -5.74 4.08 26.38
CA LYS A 121 -7.06 4.73 26.50
C LYS A 121 -7.87 4.11 27.66
N PRO A 122 -8.05 4.83 28.78
CA PRO A 122 -8.80 4.31 29.93
C PRO A 122 -10.29 4.10 29.64
N GLU A 123 -10.83 4.79 28.62
CA GLU A 123 -12.23 4.67 28.17
C GLU A 123 -12.58 3.25 27.68
N PHE A 124 -11.57 2.44 27.34
CA PHE A 124 -11.74 1.09 26.80
C PHE A 124 -11.13 0.01 27.71
N SER A 125 -11.06 0.26 29.03
CA SER A 125 -10.45 -0.67 30.01
C SER A 125 -11.10 -2.06 30.00
N ALA A 126 -12.39 -2.16 29.69
CA ALA A 126 -13.10 -3.44 29.57
C ALA A 126 -12.44 -4.41 28.59
N ILE A 127 -11.77 -3.91 27.54
CA ILE A 127 -11.03 -4.75 26.59
C ILE A 127 -9.77 -5.35 27.23
N GLN A 128 -9.05 -4.56 28.02
CA GLN A 128 -7.87 -5.00 28.76
C GLN A 128 -8.26 -6.00 29.86
N GLU A 129 -9.34 -5.72 30.60
CA GLU A 129 -9.85 -6.61 31.65
C GLU A 129 -10.20 -8.00 31.09
N ALA A 130 -10.89 -8.06 29.93
CA ALA A 130 -11.20 -9.33 29.27
C ALA A 130 -9.95 -10.07 28.75
N TYR A 131 -8.93 -9.34 28.29
CA TYR A 131 -7.66 -9.92 27.87
C TYR A 131 -6.89 -10.53 29.05
N ASP A 132 -6.85 -9.83 30.19
CA ASP A 132 -6.22 -10.31 31.42
C ASP A 132 -6.99 -11.49 32.02
N GLU A 133 -8.33 -11.48 31.96
CA GLU A 133 -9.19 -12.61 32.34
C GLU A 133 -8.81 -13.86 31.54
N LEU A 134 -8.80 -13.78 30.20
CA LEU A 134 -8.45 -14.89 29.32
C LEU A 134 -7.00 -15.39 29.53
N LYS A 135 -6.07 -14.50 29.84
CA LYS A 135 -4.70 -14.89 30.25
C LYS A 135 -4.70 -15.63 31.58
N SER A 136 -5.47 -15.17 32.55
CA SER A 136 -5.56 -15.79 33.87
C SER A 136 -6.20 -17.18 33.84
N GLU A 137 -7.12 -17.40 32.88
CA GLU A 137 -7.71 -18.71 32.59
C GLU A 137 -6.73 -19.69 31.92
N GLY A 138 -5.58 -19.21 31.44
CA GLY A 138 -4.53 -20.04 30.84
C GLY A 138 -4.68 -20.28 29.33
N HIS A 139 -5.47 -19.47 28.63
CA HIS A 139 -5.59 -19.57 27.16
C HIS A 139 -4.27 -19.23 26.46
N THR A 140 -3.91 -20.03 25.46
CA THR A 140 -2.71 -19.77 24.64
C THR A 140 -3.09 -18.84 23.50
N PHE A 141 -2.55 -17.63 23.49
CA PHE A 141 -2.83 -16.64 22.46
C PHE A 141 -2.05 -16.91 21.16
N PRO A 142 -2.62 -16.57 20.00
CA PRO A 142 -1.93 -16.66 18.71
C PRO A 142 -0.76 -15.65 18.62
N PRO A 143 0.20 -15.89 17.71
CA PRO A 143 1.32 -14.99 17.49
C PRO A 143 0.81 -13.58 17.14
N PHE A 144 1.28 -12.59 17.87
CA PHE A 144 0.91 -11.20 17.66
C PHE A 144 1.63 -10.62 16.43
N SER A 145 0.89 -9.84 15.64
CA SER A 145 1.40 -9.08 14.50
C SER A 145 0.90 -7.64 14.59
N GLU A 146 1.81 -6.67 14.63
CA GLU A 146 1.45 -5.24 14.70
C GLU A 146 0.62 -4.80 13.50
N ASN A 147 0.81 -5.42 12.33
CA ASN A 147 0.05 -5.12 11.12
C ASN A 147 -1.45 -5.46 11.28
N ASP A 148 -1.77 -6.51 12.03
CA ASP A 148 -3.14 -6.95 12.25
C ASP A 148 -3.90 -6.02 13.20
N ALA A 149 -3.14 -5.24 14.00
CA ALA A 149 -3.61 -4.24 14.94
C ALA A 149 -3.62 -2.81 14.36
N MET A 150 -3.41 -2.61 13.05
CA MET A 150 -3.48 -1.27 12.45
C MET A 150 -4.94 -0.85 12.16
N PHE A 151 -5.39 0.28 12.73
CA PHE A 151 -6.67 0.93 12.41
C PHE A 151 -6.40 2.08 11.44
N SER A 152 -6.92 2.03 10.20
CA SER A 152 -6.54 2.98 9.15
C SER A 152 -7.59 4.05 8.81
N VAL A 153 -8.77 4.08 9.45
CA VAL A 153 -9.84 5.01 9.05
C VAL A 153 -10.32 5.87 10.22
N VAL A 154 -10.11 7.18 10.10
CA VAL A 154 -10.78 8.17 10.97
C VAL A 154 -12.25 8.20 10.58
N CYS A 155 -13.15 8.10 11.55
CA CYS A 155 -14.58 8.06 11.26
C CYS A 155 -15.26 9.41 11.47
N ALA A 156 -16.38 9.59 10.78
CA ALA A 156 -17.17 10.81 10.89
C ALA A 156 -17.65 10.99 12.34
N PRO A 157 -17.58 12.21 12.90
CA PRO A 157 -17.96 12.45 14.29
C PRO A 157 -19.45 12.19 14.53
N ASN A 158 -19.78 11.77 15.76
CA ASN A 158 -21.15 11.55 16.21
C ASN A 158 -22.01 12.82 16.07
N TRP A 159 -23.28 12.65 15.71
CA TRP A 159 -24.22 13.76 15.62
C TRP A 159 -24.61 14.29 16.99
N LYS A 160 -24.40 15.59 17.20
CA LYS A 160 -24.78 16.28 18.42
C LYS A 160 -26.19 16.81 18.31
N GLU A 161 -27.03 16.49 19.29
CA GLU A 161 -28.39 17.02 19.40
C GLU A 161 -28.39 18.35 20.16
N GLU A 162 -28.24 19.47 19.45
CA GLU A 162 -28.42 20.80 20.03
C GLU A 162 -29.87 21.29 19.81
N SER A 163 -30.39 22.13 20.71
CA SER A 163 -31.71 22.77 20.58
C SER A 163 -31.70 23.98 19.64
N PHE A 164 -30.51 24.41 19.21
CA PHE A 164 -30.29 25.54 18.32
C PHE A 164 -29.29 25.20 17.21
N CYS A 165 -29.31 25.97 16.13
CA CYS A 165 -28.33 25.83 15.06
C CYS A 165 -26.94 26.21 15.55
N HIS A 166 -25.96 25.32 15.41
CA HIS A 166 -24.60 25.55 15.86
C HIS A 166 -23.94 26.79 15.21
N ARG A 167 -24.35 27.18 14.00
CA ARG A 167 -23.78 28.33 13.28
C ARG A 167 -24.49 29.64 13.60
N CYS A 168 -25.79 29.73 13.31
CA CYS A 168 -26.55 30.98 13.52
C CYS A 168 -27.15 31.13 14.93
N LYS A 169 -27.01 30.11 15.79
CA LYS A 169 -27.51 30.05 17.18
C LYS A 169 -29.02 30.22 17.33
N VAL A 170 -29.78 30.19 16.22
CA VAL A 170 -31.23 30.30 16.27
C VAL A 170 -31.84 28.94 16.66
N PRO A 171 -32.82 28.89 17.59
CA PRO A 171 -33.44 27.65 18.03
C PRO A 171 -34.14 26.91 16.89
N PHE A 172 -34.14 25.58 16.98
CA PHE A 172 -34.95 24.72 16.12
C PHE A 172 -36.41 24.77 16.55
N THR A 173 -37.30 24.70 15.57
CA THR A 173 -38.76 24.70 15.77
C THR A 173 -39.39 23.69 14.81
N THR A 174 -40.71 23.53 14.85
CA THR A 174 -41.44 22.68 13.89
C THR A 174 -41.23 23.13 12.43
N PHE A 175 -41.08 24.44 12.20
CA PHE A 175 -40.82 25.03 10.88
C PHE A 175 -39.32 25.07 10.53
N ARG A 176 -38.43 25.21 11.53
CA ARG A 176 -36.98 25.13 11.34
C ARG A 176 -36.45 23.78 11.83
N ARG A 177 -36.41 22.81 10.92
CA ARG A 177 -35.97 21.44 11.20
C ARG A 177 -34.45 21.38 11.47
N ARG A 178 -34.06 20.42 12.31
CA ARG A 178 -32.66 20.10 12.62
C ARG A 178 -32.05 19.26 11.49
N HIS A 179 -30.83 19.61 11.10
CA HIS A 179 -29.96 18.82 10.24
C HIS A 179 -28.60 18.64 10.90
N HIS A 180 -27.77 17.71 10.40
CA HIS A 180 -26.42 17.48 10.92
C HIS A 180 -25.39 17.60 9.81
N CYS A 181 -24.27 18.25 10.14
CA CYS A 181 -23.09 18.27 9.28
C CYS A 181 -22.34 16.93 9.41
N ARG A 182 -22.07 16.24 8.29
CA ARG A 182 -21.34 14.96 8.32
C ARG A 182 -19.85 15.11 8.63
N ASN A 183 -19.29 16.32 8.47
CA ASN A 183 -17.89 16.57 8.77
C ASN A 183 -17.60 16.85 10.25
N CYS A 184 -18.48 17.59 10.95
CA CYS A 184 -18.26 18.00 12.34
C CYS A 184 -19.32 17.48 13.33
N GLY A 185 -20.40 16.86 12.86
CA GLY A 185 -21.45 16.27 13.69
C GLY A 185 -22.44 17.27 14.30
N ASN A 186 -22.19 18.58 14.20
CA ASN A 186 -23.03 19.59 14.84
C ASN A 186 -24.43 19.72 14.19
N SER A 187 -25.42 20.04 15.03
CA SER A 187 -26.78 20.40 14.61
C SER A 187 -26.80 21.75 13.88
N VAL A 188 -27.37 21.81 12.67
CA VAL A 188 -27.41 23.00 11.82
C VAL A 188 -28.78 23.14 11.13
N CYS A 189 -29.17 24.36 10.79
CA CYS A 189 -30.37 24.62 9.98
C CYS A 189 -30.08 24.47 8.48
N ALA A 190 -31.13 24.50 7.65
CA ALA A 190 -31.00 24.32 6.21
C ALA A 190 -30.15 25.44 5.58
N GLU A 191 -30.31 26.68 6.05
CA GLU A 191 -29.59 27.85 5.53
C GLU A 191 -28.10 27.85 5.89
N CYS A 192 -27.69 27.17 6.97
CA CYS A 192 -26.29 27.06 7.39
C CYS A 192 -25.62 25.74 6.94
N SER A 193 -26.29 25.00 6.05
CA SER A 193 -25.78 23.74 5.51
C SER A 193 -26.32 23.48 4.10
N SER A 194 -26.27 24.49 3.22
CA SER A 194 -26.79 24.37 1.85
C SER A 194 -26.00 23.37 1.02
N GLU A 195 -24.71 23.25 1.31
CA GLU A 195 -23.76 22.53 0.48
C GLU A 195 -23.62 21.04 0.82
N ARG A 196 -23.12 20.29 -0.17
CA ARG A 196 -22.80 18.87 -0.06
C ARG A 196 -21.40 18.61 -0.59
N LEU A 197 -20.67 17.71 0.06
CA LEU A 197 -19.32 17.30 -0.35
C LEU A 197 -19.13 15.80 -0.11
N VAL A 198 -18.26 15.19 -0.90
CA VAL A 198 -17.67 13.90 -0.58
C VAL A 198 -16.68 14.08 0.59
N LEU A 199 -16.60 13.09 1.48
CA LEU A 199 -15.68 13.14 2.62
C LEU A 199 -14.76 11.91 2.58
N PRO A 200 -13.72 11.89 1.72
CA PRO A 200 -12.84 10.74 1.54
C PRO A 200 -12.09 10.35 2.83
N LYS A 201 -11.73 11.34 3.65
CA LYS A 201 -11.09 11.12 4.96
C LYS A 201 -11.93 10.30 5.94
N PHE A 202 -13.25 10.30 5.74
CA PHE A 202 -14.18 9.49 6.49
C PHE A 202 -14.75 8.36 5.64
N GLY A 203 -14.10 7.95 4.54
CA GLY A 203 -14.60 6.89 3.65
C GLY A 203 -16.03 7.10 3.17
N ILE A 204 -16.48 8.35 3.00
CA ILE A 204 -17.80 8.68 2.46
C ILE A 204 -17.59 9.17 1.03
N GLU A 205 -17.82 8.29 0.07
CA GLU A 205 -17.68 8.58 -1.37
C GLU A 205 -18.89 9.33 -1.95
N LYS A 206 -20.03 9.31 -1.24
CA LYS A 206 -21.26 10.01 -1.65
C LYS A 206 -21.27 11.44 -1.14
N GLU A 207 -21.88 12.35 -1.90
CA GLU A 207 -22.04 13.73 -1.48
C GLU A 207 -23.00 13.87 -0.29
N VAL A 208 -22.46 14.29 0.86
CA VAL A 208 -23.19 14.42 2.11
C VAL A 208 -23.24 15.87 2.58
N ARG A 209 -24.31 16.22 3.30
CA ARG A 209 -24.53 17.57 3.82
C ARG A 209 -23.42 18.00 4.77
N VAL A 210 -22.81 19.14 4.49
CA VAL A 210 -21.84 19.79 5.38
C VAL A 210 -22.35 21.17 5.78
N CYS A 211 -21.93 21.69 6.95
CA CYS A 211 -22.19 23.09 7.25
C CYS A 211 -21.26 23.96 6.40
N ASP A 212 -21.66 25.19 6.09
CA ASP A 212 -20.87 25.98 5.13
C ASP A 212 -19.45 26.32 5.67
N HIS A 213 -19.23 26.29 6.99
CA HIS A 213 -17.89 26.40 7.58
C HIS A 213 -17.00 25.20 7.23
N CYS A 214 -17.53 23.97 7.34
CA CYS A 214 -16.81 22.78 6.92
C CYS A 214 -16.63 22.74 5.41
N PHE A 215 -17.62 23.24 4.66
CA PHE A 215 -17.52 23.37 3.21
C PHE A 215 -16.34 24.27 2.81
N GLU A 216 -16.27 25.49 3.36
CA GLU A 216 -15.19 26.45 3.13
C GLU A 216 -13.81 25.88 3.52
N GLN A 217 -13.73 25.15 4.64
CA GLN A 217 -12.48 24.53 5.10
C GLN A 217 -12.00 23.42 4.16
N LEU A 218 -12.91 22.55 3.72
CA LEU A 218 -12.56 21.39 2.90
C LEU A 218 -12.33 21.75 1.42
N THR A 219 -12.90 22.86 0.95
CA THR A 219 -12.73 23.35 -0.43
C THR A 219 -11.59 24.35 -0.58
N ARG A 220 -11.07 24.93 0.50
CA ARG A 220 -9.82 25.71 0.46
C ARG A 220 -8.63 24.77 0.24
N ASN A 221 -8.05 24.85 -0.95
CA ASN A 221 -6.83 24.14 -1.37
C ASN A 221 -5.76 24.05 -0.25
N PRO A 222 -5.17 22.86 0.01
CA PRO A 222 -4.03 22.69 0.92
C PRO A 222 -2.69 23.21 0.36
N SER A 223 -2.68 24.08 -0.66
CA SER A 223 -1.47 24.62 -1.29
C SER A 223 -1.04 26.00 -0.77
N ARG A 224 -1.55 26.46 0.39
CA ARG A 224 -1.16 27.76 0.97
C ARG A 224 -0.92 27.76 2.49
N GLU A 225 -0.46 26.66 3.06
CA GLU A 225 0.04 26.69 4.44
C GLU A 225 1.55 26.91 4.47
N LYS A 226 1.97 28.12 4.87
CA LYS A 226 3.29 28.35 5.47
C LYS A 226 3.17 28.11 6.98
N PRO A 227 4.15 27.47 7.63
CA PRO A 227 4.10 27.17 9.05
C PRO A 227 4.29 28.42 9.93
N SER A 228 3.73 28.28 11.13
CA SER A 228 3.57 29.20 12.28
C SER A 228 4.69 30.21 12.56
N LYS A 229 4.33 31.34 13.20
CA LYS A 229 4.90 31.79 14.50
C LYS A 229 3.92 32.67 15.28
N GLU A 230 3.82 32.37 16.57
CA GLU A 230 3.30 33.27 17.60
C GLU A 230 4.17 34.53 17.72
N GLU A 231 3.54 35.69 17.90
CA GLU A 231 3.80 36.74 18.91
C GLU A 231 3.19 38.08 18.46
N LYS A 232 2.47 38.75 19.37
CA LYS A 232 2.01 40.15 19.25
C LYS A 232 3.15 41.11 19.68
N PRO A 233 2.98 42.44 19.65
CA PRO A 233 2.73 43.33 18.50
C PRO A 233 3.76 44.49 18.48
N ASN A 234 4.17 45.01 17.31
CA ASN A 234 4.39 46.47 17.18
C ASN A 234 4.44 46.97 15.74
N LYS A 235 3.92 48.18 15.58
CA LYS A 235 3.85 48.96 14.33
C LYS A 235 5.25 49.43 13.91
N GLU A 236 5.58 49.29 12.63
CA GLU A 236 6.39 50.28 11.90
C GLU A 236 6.15 50.16 10.39
N LYS A 237 5.80 51.28 9.75
CA LYS A 237 5.51 51.39 8.31
C LYS A 237 6.81 51.47 7.50
N LYS A 238 6.89 50.71 6.40
CA LYS A 238 7.80 50.98 5.26
C LYS A 238 7.09 50.67 3.92
N PRO A 239 7.57 51.22 2.78
CA PRO A 239 6.71 51.78 1.73
C PRO A 239 6.23 50.73 0.72
N GLN A 240 5.06 50.98 0.12
CA GLN A 240 4.47 50.16 -0.94
C GLN A 240 5.19 50.36 -2.29
N PRO A 241 5.34 49.32 -3.12
CA PRO A 241 5.85 49.44 -4.49
C PRO A 241 4.75 49.90 -5.45
N ASN A 242 5.16 50.56 -6.54
CA ASN A 242 4.28 51.24 -7.50
C ASN A 242 3.35 50.27 -8.28
N PRO A 243 2.14 50.73 -8.65
CA PRO A 243 1.11 49.91 -9.29
C PRO A 243 1.46 49.41 -10.71
N ASP A 244 2.41 50.03 -11.40
CA ASP A 244 2.77 49.67 -12.78
C ASP A 244 3.63 48.39 -12.89
N GLU A 245 4.39 48.01 -11.85
CA GLU A 245 5.17 46.77 -11.84
C GLU A 245 4.31 45.52 -11.56
N GLN A 246 3.20 45.67 -10.83
CA GLN A 246 2.29 44.58 -10.51
C GLN A 246 1.47 44.13 -11.72
N SER A 247 1.11 45.05 -12.63
CA SER A 247 0.37 44.71 -13.85
C SER A 247 1.24 43.96 -14.86
N ALA A 248 2.51 44.37 -15.01
CA ALA A 248 3.47 43.71 -15.89
C ALA A 248 3.82 42.29 -15.45
N GLN A 249 3.89 42.05 -14.13
CA GLN A 249 4.16 40.72 -13.58
C GLN A 249 2.95 39.79 -13.72
N ALA A 250 1.73 40.30 -13.53
CA ALA A 250 0.50 39.56 -13.75
C ALA A 250 0.30 39.16 -15.22
N GLN A 251 0.70 40.02 -16.16
CA GLN A 251 0.57 39.75 -17.60
C GLN A 251 1.55 38.66 -18.07
N ARG A 252 2.80 38.69 -17.60
CA ARG A 252 3.80 37.64 -17.88
C ARG A 252 3.40 36.29 -17.30
N GLU A 253 2.78 36.26 -16.12
CA GLU A 253 2.25 35.02 -15.56
C GLU A 253 1.08 34.45 -16.37
N ARG A 254 0.24 35.32 -16.95
CA ARG A 254 -0.87 34.90 -17.82
C ARG A 254 -0.37 34.28 -19.12
N GLU A 255 0.58 34.93 -19.79
CA GLU A 255 1.21 34.42 -21.01
C GLU A 255 2.01 33.12 -20.80
N ARG A 256 2.57 32.93 -19.60
CA ARG A 256 3.22 31.66 -19.23
C ARG A 256 2.19 30.53 -19.08
N ARG A 257 1.07 30.79 -18.40
CA ARG A 257 -0.01 29.80 -18.23
C ARG A 257 -0.64 29.42 -19.56
N GLU A 258 -0.80 30.39 -20.46
CA GLU A 258 -1.32 30.15 -21.81
C GLU A 258 -0.41 29.23 -22.61
N ARG A 259 0.91 29.50 -22.61
CA ARG A 259 1.90 28.60 -23.25
C ARG A 259 1.94 27.20 -22.63
N GLU A 260 1.84 27.11 -21.30
CA GLU A 260 1.80 25.81 -20.60
C GLU A 260 0.53 25.01 -20.98
N LEU A 261 -0.59 25.69 -21.21
CA LEU A 261 -1.86 25.08 -21.63
C LEU A 261 -1.80 24.61 -23.09
N GLU A 262 -1.24 25.43 -23.98
CA GLU A 262 -0.99 25.04 -25.38
C GLU A 262 -0.07 23.82 -25.49
N THR A 263 1.00 23.75 -24.70
CA THR A 263 1.87 22.55 -24.69
C THR A 263 1.13 21.31 -24.21
N ARG A 264 0.25 21.44 -23.21
CA ARG A 264 -0.53 20.30 -22.70
C ARG A 264 -1.55 19.82 -23.74
N GLU A 265 -2.23 20.74 -24.42
CA GLU A 265 -3.17 20.39 -25.49
C GLU A 265 -2.45 19.72 -26.67
N ALA A 266 -1.24 20.13 -27.00
CA ALA A 266 -0.42 19.49 -28.03
C ALA A 266 0.00 18.06 -27.63
N GLU A 267 0.44 17.86 -26.39
CA GLU A 267 0.77 16.52 -25.86
C GLU A 267 -0.45 15.59 -25.84
N GLU A 268 -1.63 16.11 -25.46
CA GLU A 268 -2.88 15.35 -25.45
C GLU A 268 -3.33 14.96 -26.87
N LEU A 269 -3.19 15.88 -27.83
CA LEU A 269 -3.48 15.60 -29.24
C LEU A 269 -2.54 14.55 -29.83
N GLU A 270 -1.25 14.62 -29.51
CA GLU A 270 -0.26 13.62 -29.94
C GLU A 270 -0.57 12.24 -29.38
N LEU A 271 -0.93 12.15 -28.10
CA LEU A 271 -1.36 10.90 -27.47
C LEU A 271 -2.62 10.33 -28.14
N ALA A 272 -3.61 11.18 -28.46
CA ALA A 272 -4.83 10.75 -29.14
C ALA A 272 -4.56 10.20 -30.55
N LEU A 273 -3.60 10.80 -31.28
CA LEU A 273 -3.16 10.30 -32.59
C LEU A 273 -2.45 8.95 -32.47
N ALA A 274 -1.59 8.78 -31.46
CA ALA A 274 -0.90 7.50 -31.22
C ALA A 274 -1.88 6.36 -30.86
N LEU A 275 -2.88 6.64 -30.02
CA LEU A 275 -3.93 5.68 -29.67
C LEU A 275 -4.78 5.32 -30.90
N SER A 276 -5.16 6.31 -31.70
CA SER A 276 -5.91 6.09 -32.94
C SER A 276 -5.12 5.26 -33.95
N ALA A 277 -3.81 5.50 -34.07
CA ALA A 277 -2.93 4.73 -34.94
C ALA A 277 -2.79 3.27 -34.46
N SER A 278 -2.60 3.06 -33.15
CA SER A 278 -2.52 1.71 -32.57
C SER A 278 -3.85 0.94 -32.70
N GLU A 279 -4.99 1.62 -32.55
CA GLU A 279 -6.31 1.01 -32.75
C GLU A 279 -6.51 0.62 -34.23
N ALA A 280 -6.14 1.50 -35.16
CA ALA A 280 -6.21 1.23 -36.59
C ALA A 280 -5.32 0.04 -37.00
N GLU A 281 -4.11 -0.05 -36.47
CA GLU A 281 -3.19 -1.17 -36.71
C GLU A 281 -3.73 -2.50 -36.15
N SER A 282 -4.29 -2.48 -34.93
CA SER A 282 -4.92 -3.67 -34.33
C SER A 282 -6.10 -4.16 -35.18
N LYS A 283 -6.92 -3.24 -35.69
CA LYS A 283 -8.09 -3.55 -36.52
C LYS A 283 -7.70 -4.08 -37.90
N GLU A 284 -6.61 -3.59 -38.48
CA GLU A 284 -6.01 -4.13 -39.71
C GLU A 284 -5.45 -5.54 -39.48
N ARG A 285 -4.82 -5.78 -38.31
CA ARG A 285 -4.30 -7.08 -37.92
C ARG A 285 -5.41 -8.11 -37.73
N GLU A 286 -6.55 -7.70 -37.18
CA GLU A 286 -7.76 -8.52 -37.03
C GLU A 286 -8.43 -8.85 -38.38
N ARG A 287 -8.43 -7.90 -39.32
CA ARG A 287 -8.88 -8.12 -40.71
C ARG A 287 -7.95 -9.04 -41.50
N ARG A 288 -6.65 -9.03 -41.20
CA ARG A 288 -5.67 -9.97 -41.80
C ARG A 288 -5.76 -11.37 -41.19
N GLY A 289 -6.09 -11.48 -39.90
CA GLY A 289 -6.27 -12.76 -39.20
C GLY A 289 -7.50 -13.56 -39.62
N THR A 290 -8.52 -12.91 -40.20
CA THR A 290 -9.79 -13.54 -40.59
C THR A 290 -9.77 -14.26 -41.95
N ASN A 291 -8.66 -14.22 -42.69
CA ASN A 291 -8.51 -14.89 -44.00
C ASN A 291 -7.80 -16.26 -43.98
N LEU A 292 -7.48 -16.81 -42.81
CA LEU A 292 -6.75 -18.08 -42.66
C LEU A 292 -7.41 -19.01 -41.64
N THR A 293 -8.67 -19.38 -41.82
CA THR A 293 -9.23 -20.64 -41.28
C THR A 293 -10.50 -21.00 -42.04
N SER A 294 -10.35 -21.83 -43.07
CA SER A 294 -11.46 -22.59 -43.63
C SER A 294 -10.97 -24.02 -43.77
N GLN A 295 -11.31 -24.88 -42.80
CA GLN A 295 -11.55 -26.31 -43.01
C GLN A 295 -12.28 -26.90 -41.80
N LYS A 296 -13.28 -27.73 -42.13
CA LYS A 296 -14.40 -28.25 -41.33
C LYS A 296 -13.99 -29.25 -40.23
N PRO A 297 -14.85 -29.47 -39.22
CA PRO A 297 -14.65 -30.48 -38.18
C PRO A 297 -15.04 -31.89 -38.67
N ILE A 298 -14.29 -32.90 -38.23
CA ILE A 298 -14.69 -34.31 -38.27
C ILE A 298 -14.57 -34.87 -36.85
N GLU A 299 -15.66 -35.46 -36.38
CA GLU A 299 -15.81 -36.19 -35.11
C GLU A 299 -14.97 -37.49 -35.10
N VAL A 300 -14.64 -38.00 -33.91
CA VAL A 300 -14.89 -39.40 -33.47
C VAL A 300 -14.24 -39.66 -32.09
N ASN A 301 -15.01 -40.30 -31.20
CA ASN A 301 -14.64 -40.88 -29.90
C ASN A 301 -13.64 -42.05 -30.02
N THR A 302 -12.86 -42.34 -28.96
CA THR A 302 -12.80 -43.64 -28.20
C THR A 302 -11.43 -43.93 -27.54
N ALA A 303 -11.49 -44.15 -26.21
CA ALA A 303 -10.76 -45.04 -25.28
C ALA A 303 -9.26 -45.45 -25.37
N TYR A 304 -8.65 -45.44 -24.17
CA TYR A 304 -7.70 -46.38 -23.52
C TYR A 304 -6.56 -47.07 -24.32
N THR A 305 -5.31 -46.88 -23.88
CA THR A 305 -4.38 -47.86 -23.24
C THR A 305 -2.93 -47.33 -23.26
N GLY A 306 -2.07 -47.83 -22.36
CA GLY A 306 -0.77 -47.21 -22.03
C GLY A 306 0.50 -47.93 -22.49
N ALA A 307 1.59 -47.59 -21.79
CA ALA A 307 2.93 -48.22 -21.69
C ALA A 307 4.12 -47.65 -22.51
N HIS A 308 5.14 -47.20 -21.76
CA HIS A 308 6.60 -47.36 -21.87
C HIS A 308 7.33 -47.31 -23.24
N ALA A 309 8.40 -46.49 -23.34
CA ALA A 309 9.82 -46.92 -23.41
C ALA A 309 10.82 -45.85 -23.93
N GLU A 310 11.90 -45.66 -23.15
CA GLU A 310 13.35 -45.48 -23.48
C GLU A 310 13.95 -44.71 -24.69
N ARG A 311 15.04 -43.98 -24.33
CA ARG A 311 16.35 -43.68 -25.01
C ARG A 311 16.48 -42.52 -26.02
N GLY A 312 17.45 -41.62 -25.74
CA GLY A 312 17.90 -40.44 -26.53
C GLY A 312 18.85 -40.77 -27.70
N PRO A 313 19.86 -39.96 -28.07
CA PRO A 313 20.23 -38.57 -27.74
C PRO A 313 20.22 -37.63 -28.99
N LEU A 314 20.32 -36.30 -28.83
CA LEU A 314 20.55 -35.40 -29.98
C LEU A 314 21.80 -34.52 -29.83
N GLN A 315 22.52 -34.48 -30.96
CA GLN A 315 23.77 -33.79 -31.24
C GLN A 315 23.64 -32.26 -31.24
N LEU A 316 24.78 -31.61 -30.99
CA LEU A 316 25.04 -30.18 -31.11
C LEU A 316 24.94 -29.66 -32.56
N LEU A 317 24.47 -28.41 -32.70
CA LEU A 317 25.05 -27.23 -33.41
C LEU A 317 23.93 -26.20 -33.73
N PRO A 318 24.20 -24.91 -34.07
CA PRO A 318 25.39 -24.06 -33.91
C PRO A 318 25.10 -22.64 -33.34
N VAL A 319 26.20 -21.91 -33.06
CA VAL A 319 26.28 -20.47 -32.72
C VAL A 319 25.80 -19.60 -33.90
N LEU A 320 24.97 -18.60 -33.64
CA LEU A 320 24.52 -17.62 -34.64
C LEU A 320 25.58 -16.52 -34.87
N ASP A 321 25.85 -16.25 -36.14
CA ASP A 321 26.73 -15.21 -36.66
C ASP A 321 26.09 -13.82 -36.49
N THR A 322 26.86 -12.85 -35.99
CA THR A 322 26.36 -11.50 -35.62
C THR A 322 26.92 -10.39 -36.51
N THR A 323 27.26 -10.71 -37.75
CA THR A 323 27.92 -9.78 -38.68
C THR A 323 27.01 -8.68 -39.25
N ASP A 324 25.70 -8.74 -38.99
CA ASP A 324 24.70 -7.81 -39.59
C ASP A 324 23.99 -6.89 -38.58
N MET A 325 24.52 -6.74 -37.35
CA MET A 325 23.86 -5.99 -36.28
C MET A 325 24.58 -4.66 -35.94
N ASP A 326 23.79 -3.63 -35.65
CA ASP A 326 24.23 -2.29 -35.25
C ASP A 326 25.24 -2.36 -34.08
N PRO A 327 26.45 -1.77 -34.20
CA PRO A 327 27.53 -1.91 -33.22
C PRO A 327 27.18 -1.49 -31.80
N GLU A 328 26.23 -0.58 -31.59
CA GLU A 328 25.80 -0.17 -30.26
C GLU A 328 24.91 -1.24 -29.59
N LEU A 329 24.07 -1.90 -30.38
CA LEU A 329 23.20 -2.98 -29.92
C LEU A 329 23.98 -4.27 -29.63
N ALA A 330 24.99 -4.60 -30.46
CA ALA A 330 25.89 -5.73 -30.22
C ALA A 330 26.69 -5.57 -28.90
N ARG A 331 27.01 -4.32 -28.53
CA ARG A 331 27.69 -3.97 -27.28
C ARG A 331 26.75 -4.05 -26.07
N TYR A 332 25.47 -3.71 -26.25
CA TYR A 332 24.45 -3.84 -25.21
C TYR A 332 24.08 -5.31 -24.92
N LEU A 333 24.04 -6.15 -25.95
CA LEU A 333 23.75 -7.60 -25.86
C LEU A 333 24.95 -8.44 -25.40
N ASN A 334 26.15 -7.85 -25.32
CA ASN A 334 27.35 -8.56 -24.86
C ASN A 334 27.34 -8.71 -23.33
N ARG A 335 26.82 -9.84 -22.86
CA ARG A 335 26.69 -10.22 -21.45
C ARG A 335 27.98 -10.07 -20.63
N HIS A 336 29.15 -10.29 -21.23
CA HIS A 336 30.45 -10.15 -20.55
C HIS A 336 30.86 -8.70 -20.27
N TYR A 337 30.39 -7.72 -21.06
CA TYR A 337 30.70 -6.30 -20.83
C TYR A 337 30.08 -5.80 -19.50
N TRP A 338 28.86 -6.23 -19.20
CA TRP A 338 28.15 -5.84 -17.97
C TRP A 338 28.61 -6.61 -16.73
N GLU A 339 28.96 -7.89 -16.86
CA GLU A 339 29.51 -8.69 -15.76
C GLU A 339 30.87 -8.15 -15.26
N ASN A 340 31.77 -7.75 -16.17
CA ASN A 340 33.06 -7.15 -15.78
C ASN A 340 32.91 -5.79 -15.08
N ARG A 341 31.91 -5.00 -15.47
CA ARG A 341 31.63 -3.70 -14.88
C ARG A 341 31.00 -3.83 -13.48
N ALA A 342 30.16 -4.83 -13.25
CA ALA A 342 29.60 -5.13 -11.93
C ALA A 342 30.67 -5.68 -10.96
N ASN A 343 31.58 -6.52 -11.44
CA ASN A 343 32.66 -7.07 -10.63
C ASN A 343 33.73 -6.02 -10.22
N ALA A 344 33.98 -5.01 -11.05
CA ALA A 344 34.87 -3.89 -10.71
C ALA A 344 34.32 -3.03 -9.55
N VAL A 345 33.00 -2.91 -9.42
CA VAL A 345 32.35 -2.15 -8.34
C VAL A 345 32.39 -2.93 -7.02
N ASN A 346 32.26 -4.27 -7.07
CA ASN A 346 32.27 -5.13 -5.89
C ASN A 346 33.67 -5.41 -5.29
N GLN A 347 34.75 -5.26 -6.08
CA GLN A 347 36.13 -5.34 -5.55
C GLN A 347 36.57 -4.05 -4.83
N ALA A 348 35.96 -2.89 -5.12
CA ALA A 348 36.24 -1.64 -4.43
C ALA A 348 35.66 -1.61 -3.00
N THR A 349 34.57 -2.35 -2.76
CA THR A 349 33.85 -2.39 -1.48
C THR A 349 34.37 -3.47 -0.51
N SER A 350 35.13 -4.46 -0.98
CA SER A 350 35.60 -5.60 -0.18
C SER A 350 37.02 -5.44 0.41
N LYS A 351 37.83 -4.46 -0.06
CA LYS A 351 39.13 -4.12 0.56
C LYS A 351 39.05 -3.25 1.82
N ALA A 352 37.86 -2.76 2.19
CA ALA A 352 37.66 -1.90 3.35
C ALA A 352 37.28 -2.65 4.65
N ASN A 353 37.05 -3.97 4.60
CA ASN A 353 36.43 -4.72 5.71
C ASN A 353 37.32 -5.75 6.41
N HIS A 354 38.64 -5.77 6.21
CA HIS A 354 39.53 -6.80 6.81
C HIS A 354 40.52 -6.35 7.90
N GLU A 355 40.46 -5.11 8.40
CA GLU A 355 41.29 -4.67 9.54
C GLU A 355 40.44 -3.97 10.62
N ALA A 356 39.61 -4.72 11.37
CA ALA A 356 39.00 -4.19 12.60
C ALA A 356 38.48 -5.30 13.54
N SER A 357 39.39 -6.00 14.23
CA SER A 357 39.03 -6.75 15.44
C SER A 357 40.23 -6.94 16.37
N HIS A 358 40.65 -5.87 17.05
CA HIS A 358 41.19 -5.95 18.42
C HIS A 358 41.20 -4.57 19.13
N ALA A 359 40.42 -4.49 20.23
CA ALA A 359 40.53 -3.65 21.46
C ALA A 359 40.32 -2.10 21.45
N THR A 360 39.13 -1.69 21.96
CA THR A 360 38.75 -0.71 23.04
C THR A 360 39.48 0.65 23.29
N PRO A 361 38.82 1.66 23.95
CA PRO A 361 37.80 2.59 23.43
C PRO A 361 38.20 4.08 23.56
N MET A 362 37.65 4.98 22.73
CA MET A 362 37.66 6.45 22.96
C MET A 362 36.43 7.13 22.30
N PRO A 363 36.02 8.33 22.77
CA PRO A 363 34.68 8.89 22.64
C PRO A 363 34.45 9.74 21.36
N GLN A 364 33.16 10.02 21.10
CA GLN A 364 32.62 10.81 19.98
C GLN A 364 33.18 12.24 19.87
N PRO A 365 33.18 12.80 18.64
CA PRO A 365 32.65 14.15 18.49
C PRO A 365 31.79 14.41 17.23
N SER A 366 31.03 15.50 17.36
CA SER A 366 29.96 16.07 16.55
C SER A 366 30.34 16.54 15.14
N ALA A 367 29.32 16.64 14.28
CA ALA A 367 29.37 17.15 12.91
C ALA A 367 29.63 18.68 12.82
N PRO A 368 30.41 19.16 11.84
CA PRO A 368 30.47 20.58 11.52
C PRO A 368 29.71 20.97 10.25
N ILE A 369 29.40 22.26 10.25
CA ILE A 369 28.55 23.08 9.38
C ILE A 369 29.30 23.48 8.10
N TYR A 370 28.58 23.60 6.97
CA TYR A 370 29.12 24.10 5.71
C TYR A 370 28.90 25.63 5.56
N SER A 371 29.89 26.36 5.06
CA SER A 371 29.78 27.77 4.66
C SER A 371 30.63 28.05 3.41
N SER A 372 30.09 28.91 2.53
CA SER A 372 30.57 29.23 1.17
C SER A 372 31.86 30.07 1.09
N PRO A 373 32.49 30.19 -0.11
CA PRO A 373 33.87 30.69 -0.29
C PRO A 373 33.95 32.15 -0.75
N VAL A 374 35.14 32.77 -0.60
CA VAL A 374 35.76 33.90 -1.38
C VAL A 374 37.10 34.31 -0.67
N PRO A 375 38.13 34.86 -1.36
CA PRO A 375 39.45 34.22 -1.45
C PRO A 375 40.63 35.11 -0.95
N PRO A 376 41.88 34.99 -1.45
CA PRO A 376 43.03 34.46 -0.72
C PRO A 376 44.08 35.52 -0.36
N ARG A 377 44.98 35.24 0.60
CA ARG A 377 46.27 35.95 0.64
C ARG A 377 47.42 35.14 1.24
N VAL A 378 48.27 34.65 0.33
CA VAL A 378 49.75 34.68 0.30
C VAL A 378 50.50 34.46 1.63
N GLN A 379 51.26 33.37 1.76
CA GLN A 379 52.73 33.32 1.66
C GLN A 379 53.28 31.97 2.12
N SER A 380 54.13 31.44 1.26
CA SER A 380 55.06 30.30 1.35
C SER A 380 56.22 30.57 2.37
N PRO A 381 57.30 29.77 2.48
CA PRO A 381 57.66 28.51 1.83
C PRO A 381 58.31 27.45 2.77
N THR A 382 58.79 26.35 2.16
CA THR A 382 60.00 25.55 2.51
C THR A 382 59.90 24.55 3.68
N LYS A 383 60.45 23.33 3.63
CA LYS A 383 61.37 22.66 2.68
C LYS A 383 61.52 21.16 3.04
N ILE A 384 61.83 20.35 2.01
CA ILE A 384 62.70 19.14 1.97
C ILE A 384 62.18 17.91 2.74
N GLY A 385 62.07 16.70 2.18
CA GLY A 385 62.68 15.98 1.05
C GLY A 385 62.65 14.48 1.48
N VAL A 386 62.75 13.42 0.68
CA VAL A 386 63.43 13.14 -0.58
C VAL A 386 62.95 11.74 -1.03
N ASN A 387 62.61 11.61 -2.32
CA ASN A 387 62.73 10.49 -3.30
C ASN A 387 62.30 9.03 -2.93
N HIS A 388 61.94 8.11 -3.84
CA HIS A 388 62.18 7.86 -5.26
C HIS A 388 61.01 6.97 -5.79
N THR A 389 60.21 7.33 -6.81
CA THR A 389 60.33 7.15 -8.28
C THR A 389 60.03 5.77 -8.90
N VAL A 390 59.25 5.86 -10.00
CA VAL A 390 59.07 5.02 -11.22
C VAL A 390 58.31 3.69 -11.09
N ASN A 391 57.09 3.50 -11.62
CA ASN A 391 56.53 3.50 -12.99
C ASN A 391 56.84 2.24 -13.85
N VAL A 392 55.74 1.57 -14.23
CA VAL A 392 55.36 1.08 -15.58
C VAL A 392 55.78 -0.32 -16.03
N ALA A 393 54.74 -1.03 -16.52
CA ALA A 393 54.70 -2.08 -17.55
C ALA A 393 55.33 -3.43 -17.21
N SER A 394 54.93 -4.56 -17.76
CA SER A 394 53.81 -5.04 -18.60
C SER A 394 54.06 -6.54 -18.75
N ASP A 395 53.03 -7.28 -19.19
CA ASP A 395 53.15 -8.60 -19.82
C ASP A 395 53.62 -9.75 -18.92
N ALA A 396 53.27 -11.00 -19.13
CA ALA A 396 52.28 -11.76 -19.89
C ALA A 396 52.67 -13.24 -19.59
N VAL A 397 51.94 -14.22 -20.12
CA VAL A 397 52.40 -15.62 -20.32
C VAL A 397 52.37 -16.47 -19.02
N VAL A 398 51.95 -17.74 -18.95
CA VAL A 398 51.14 -18.70 -19.72
C VAL A 398 51.23 -20.01 -18.89
N ARG A 399 50.19 -20.85 -18.98
CA ARG A 399 50.18 -22.32 -18.74
C ARG A 399 50.40 -22.92 -17.34
N SER A 400 49.37 -23.72 -17.00
CA SER A 400 49.43 -25.16 -16.69
C SER A 400 49.72 -25.63 -15.27
N GLY A 401 48.93 -26.63 -14.86
CA GLY A 401 49.06 -27.46 -13.65
C GLY A 401 47.93 -27.17 -12.67
N ASN A 402 46.71 -27.69 -12.86
CA ASN A 402 46.31 -29.06 -12.56
C ASN A 402 46.70 -29.46 -11.13
N GLU A 403 45.73 -29.50 -10.20
CA GLU A 403 45.45 -30.66 -9.34
C GLU A 403 44.43 -30.36 -8.22
N ASN A 404 43.43 -31.24 -8.13
CA ASN A 404 42.78 -31.74 -6.92
C ASN A 404 41.57 -31.00 -6.29
N ASN A 405 40.38 -31.42 -6.74
CA ASN A 405 39.45 -32.31 -6.03
C ASN A 405 38.81 -31.88 -4.67
N ALA A 406 37.54 -32.28 -4.52
CA ALA A 406 36.63 -32.29 -3.35
C ALA A 406 35.79 -31.02 -3.14
N HIS A 407 34.54 -30.95 -3.62
CA HIS A 407 33.32 -31.51 -2.99
C HIS A 407 33.22 -31.28 -1.47
N SER A 408 32.23 -30.47 -1.07
CA SER A 408 31.33 -30.76 0.05
C SER A 408 30.04 -29.94 -0.09
N ALA A 409 28.94 -30.65 -0.33
CA ALA A 409 27.56 -30.19 -0.27
C ALA A 409 27.03 -30.25 1.17
N GLY A 410 25.90 -29.60 1.42
CA GLY A 410 25.02 -29.91 2.56
C GLY A 410 23.62 -29.38 2.26
N LEU A 411 22.51 -30.05 2.53
CA LEU A 411 22.22 -31.37 3.08
C LEU A 411 20.84 -31.73 2.50
N THR A 412 20.75 -32.72 1.60
CA THR A 412 19.45 -33.31 1.23
C THR A 412 19.32 -34.67 1.91
N LEU A 413 18.38 -34.76 2.84
CA LEU A 413 17.91 -36.04 3.39
C LEU A 413 17.09 -36.77 2.30
N PRO A 414 17.24 -38.10 2.13
CA PRO A 414 16.54 -38.83 1.08
C PRO A 414 15.06 -39.05 1.43
N GLY A 415 14.15 -38.65 0.55
CA GLY A 415 12.73 -39.07 0.59
C GLY A 415 11.66 -37.96 0.61
N VAL A 416 12.02 -36.67 0.56
CA VAL A 416 11.05 -35.55 0.53
C VAL A 416 11.06 -34.90 -0.86
N PRO A 417 9.92 -34.78 -1.56
CA PRO A 417 9.84 -34.08 -2.84
C PRO A 417 10.17 -32.59 -2.70
N GLU A 418 10.86 -32.02 -3.69
CA GLU A 418 11.23 -30.60 -3.75
C GLU A 418 9.99 -29.70 -3.60
N LEU A 419 10.08 -28.71 -2.70
CA LEU A 419 8.93 -27.92 -2.26
C LEU A 419 8.47 -26.93 -3.35
N THR A 420 9.40 -26.40 -4.14
CA THR A 420 9.17 -25.44 -5.23
C THR A 420 9.76 -25.96 -6.52
N THR A 421 9.10 -25.70 -7.66
CA THR A 421 9.67 -26.00 -8.98
C THR A 421 10.67 -24.92 -9.36
N SER A 422 11.69 -25.25 -10.16
CA SER A 422 12.69 -24.29 -10.66
C SER A 422 12.05 -23.07 -11.37
N LYS A 423 10.91 -23.25 -12.06
CA LYS A 423 10.14 -22.14 -12.66
C LYS A 423 9.49 -21.22 -11.61
N GLN A 424 9.05 -21.77 -10.48
CA GLN A 424 8.50 -20.98 -9.38
C GLN A 424 9.59 -20.17 -8.67
N GLU A 425 10.81 -20.71 -8.55
CA GLU A 425 11.94 -19.97 -7.98
C GLU A 425 12.38 -18.80 -8.88
N GLU A 426 12.40 -19.00 -10.20
CA GLU A 426 12.66 -17.92 -11.16
C GLU A 426 11.59 -16.81 -11.06
N PHE A 427 10.32 -17.18 -10.97
CA PHE A 427 9.22 -16.24 -10.77
C PHE A 427 9.34 -15.47 -9.44
N LEU A 428 9.62 -16.17 -8.33
CA LEU A 428 9.77 -15.54 -7.02
C LEU A 428 10.96 -14.57 -6.97
N ASN A 429 12.06 -14.90 -7.66
CA ASN A 429 13.21 -14.01 -7.80
C ASN A 429 12.88 -12.76 -8.64
N ALA A 430 12.13 -12.91 -9.74
CA ALA A 430 11.68 -11.79 -10.56
C ALA A 430 10.67 -10.88 -9.81
N LEU A 431 9.77 -11.48 -9.04
CA LEU A 431 8.83 -10.76 -8.18
C LEU A 431 9.57 -9.96 -7.11
N ARG A 432 10.53 -10.58 -6.42
CA ARG A 432 11.34 -9.92 -5.40
C ARG A 432 12.10 -8.72 -5.97
N ALA A 433 12.75 -8.88 -7.12
CA ALA A 433 13.46 -7.79 -7.79
C ALA A 433 12.52 -6.64 -8.17
N SER A 434 11.31 -6.94 -8.65
CA SER A 434 10.31 -5.95 -9.02
C SER A 434 9.77 -5.16 -7.82
N ILE A 435 9.57 -5.85 -6.69
CA ILE A 435 9.17 -5.21 -5.42
C ILE A 435 10.28 -4.31 -4.89
N GLU A 436 11.54 -4.79 -4.88
CA GLU A 436 12.68 -4.00 -4.43
C GLU A 436 12.85 -2.73 -5.29
N PHE A 437 12.69 -2.83 -6.61
CA PHE A 437 12.75 -1.67 -7.50
C PHE A 437 11.60 -0.68 -7.28
N PHE A 438 10.38 -1.19 -7.07
CA PHE A 438 9.20 -0.37 -6.75
C PHE A 438 9.37 0.40 -5.44
N VAL A 439 9.81 -0.27 -4.37
CA VAL A 439 10.02 0.34 -3.05
C VAL A 439 11.13 1.40 -3.10
N ASN A 440 12.25 1.11 -3.76
CA ASN A 440 13.35 2.06 -3.92
C ASN A 440 12.91 3.31 -4.68
N ARG A 441 12.03 3.17 -5.68
CA ARG A 441 11.53 4.31 -6.46
C ARG A 441 10.53 5.16 -5.68
N LEU A 442 9.64 4.53 -4.91
CA LEU A 442 8.73 5.21 -3.99
C LEU A 442 9.48 6.02 -2.92
N GLN A 443 10.50 5.43 -2.30
CA GLN A 443 11.34 6.10 -1.32
C GLN A 443 12.10 7.29 -1.93
N SER A 444 12.63 7.13 -3.14
CA SER A 444 13.30 8.22 -3.87
C SER A 444 12.36 9.39 -4.16
N ASN A 445 11.10 9.12 -4.54
CA ASN A 445 10.10 10.16 -4.80
C ASN A 445 9.67 10.88 -3.53
N SER A 446 9.50 10.14 -2.44
CA SER A 446 9.20 10.68 -1.11
C SER A 446 10.31 11.61 -0.59
N LEU A 447 11.58 11.17 -0.65
CA LEU A 447 12.74 11.96 -0.22
C LEU A 447 12.91 13.26 -1.04
N ARG A 448 12.45 13.26 -2.28
CA ARG A 448 12.55 14.41 -3.20
C ARG A 448 11.30 15.30 -3.19
N GLY A 449 10.30 14.99 -2.35
CA GLY A 449 9.05 15.74 -2.25
C GLY A 449 8.22 15.73 -3.54
N ARG A 450 8.39 14.72 -4.41
CA ARG A 450 7.66 14.60 -5.67
C ARG A 450 6.39 13.78 -5.46
N SER A 451 5.30 14.21 -6.08
CA SER A 451 4.06 13.44 -6.08
C SER A 451 4.29 12.08 -6.73
N ILE A 452 4.07 11.01 -5.95
CA ILE A 452 4.16 9.62 -6.40
C ILE A 452 3.15 9.34 -7.53
N ALA A 453 2.01 10.03 -7.52
CA ALA A 453 0.97 9.88 -8.52
C ALA A 453 1.41 10.30 -9.94
N ASN A 454 2.49 11.09 -10.07
CA ASN A 454 2.96 11.58 -11.36
C ASN A 454 4.17 10.79 -11.92
N ASP A 455 4.66 9.76 -11.21
CA ASP A 455 5.77 8.92 -11.70
C ASP A 455 5.23 7.74 -12.50
N THR A 456 5.31 7.85 -13.82
CA THR A 456 4.91 6.81 -14.79
C THR A 456 5.65 5.49 -14.57
N THR A 457 6.86 5.52 -14.00
CA THR A 457 7.63 4.30 -13.68
C THR A 457 7.00 3.56 -12.50
N VAL A 458 6.55 4.29 -11.47
CA VAL A 458 5.86 3.71 -10.32
C VAL A 458 4.52 3.13 -10.75
N GLN A 459 3.78 3.83 -11.62
CA GLN A 459 2.53 3.34 -12.18
C GLN A 459 2.72 2.04 -12.99
N ALA A 460 3.74 2.00 -13.87
CA ALA A 460 4.05 0.80 -14.66
C ALA A 460 4.43 -0.40 -13.76
N LEU A 461 5.29 -0.17 -12.77
CA LEU A 461 5.67 -1.22 -11.81
C LEU A 461 4.50 -1.71 -10.98
N PHE A 462 3.58 -0.82 -10.61
CA PHE A 462 2.36 -1.22 -9.91
C PHE A 462 1.48 -2.14 -10.76
N LEU A 463 1.33 -1.85 -12.06
CA LEU A 463 0.60 -2.72 -12.98
C LEU A 463 1.28 -4.08 -13.15
N THR A 464 2.61 -4.11 -13.30
CA THR A 464 3.37 -5.37 -13.39
C THR A 464 3.26 -6.20 -12.11
N LEU A 465 3.34 -5.56 -10.93
CA LEU A 465 3.16 -6.25 -9.64
C LEU A 465 1.73 -6.78 -9.48
N HIS A 466 0.73 -6.03 -9.96
CA HIS A 466 -0.65 -6.46 -9.97
C HIS A 466 -0.87 -7.69 -10.86
N GLU A 467 -0.23 -7.74 -12.04
CA GLU A 467 -0.30 -8.88 -12.95
C GLU A 467 0.40 -10.14 -12.41
N MET A 468 1.47 -9.99 -11.62
CA MET A 468 2.14 -11.11 -10.97
C MET A 468 1.39 -11.64 -9.72
N HIS A 469 0.47 -10.86 -9.15
CA HIS A 469 -0.21 -11.22 -7.90
C HIS A 469 -1.07 -12.50 -8.00
N PRO A 470 -1.90 -12.72 -9.05
CA PRO A 470 -2.63 -13.97 -9.22
C PRO A 470 -1.73 -15.19 -9.36
N GLN A 471 -0.56 -15.05 -10.01
CA GLN A 471 0.41 -16.15 -10.18
C GLN A 471 1.05 -16.54 -8.84
N LEU A 472 1.30 -15.55 -7.98
CA LEU A 472 1.77 -15.79 -6.61
C LEU A 472 0.71 -16.52 -5.77
N LEU A 473 -0.57 -16.13 -5.88
CA LEU A 473 -1.67 -16.78 -5.18
C LEU A 473 -1.84 -18.24 -5.63
N GLN A 474 -1.71 -18.52 -6.93
CA GLN A 474 -1.73 -19.89 -7.46
C GLN A 474 -0.54 -20.72 -6.94
N CYS A 475 0.66 -20.14 -6.87
CA CYS A 475 1.82 -20.82 -6.28
C CYS A 475 1.60 -21.12 -4.80
N LYS A 476 1.00 -20.19 -4.05
CA LYS A 476 0.65 -20.40 -2.64
C LYS A 476 -0.39 -21.51 -2.48
N GLN A 477 -1.48 -21.49 -3.26
CA GLN A 477 -2.52 -22.51 -3.22
C GLN A 477 -1.95 -23.90 -3.55
N GLY A 478 -1.11 -24.01 -4.57
CA GLY A 478 -0.47 -25.30 -4.93
C GLY A 478 0.50 -25.83 -3.86
N LEU A 479 1.08 -24.98 -3.02
CA LEU A 479 1.86 -25.41 -1.85
C LEU A 479 0.96 -25.84 -0.68
N GLU A 480 -0.18 -25.17 -0.50
CA GLU A 480 -1.18 -25.51 0.52
C GLU A 480 -1.89 -26.83 0.19
N ASP A 481 -2.25 -27.07 -1.07
CA ASP A 481 -2.84 -28.32 -1.57
C ASP A 481 -1.88 -29.52 -1.47
N ARG A 482 -0.57 -29.28 -1.47
CA ARG A 482 0.47 -30.30 -1.23
C ARG A 482 0.73 -30.56 0.25
N ARG A 483 0.23 -29.68 1.13
CA ARG A 483 0.43 -29.73 2.58
C ARG A 483 -0.77 -30.36 3.31
N GLY A 484 -1.97 -30.27 2.72
CA GLY A 484 -3.13 -31.12 3.07
C GLY A 484 -3.02 -32.51 2.44
#